data_AF-A0A2W5ZVI5-F1
#
_entry.id   AF-A0A2W5ZVI5-F1
#
_cell.length_a   1.000
_cell.length_b   1.000
_cell.length_c   1.000
_cell.angle_alpha   90.00
_cell.angle_beta   90.00
_cell.angle_gamma   90.00
#
_symmetry.space_group_name_H-M   'P 1'
#
loop_
_entity.id
_entity.type
_entity.pdbx_description
1 polymer ?
#
loop_
_entity_poly.entity_id
_entity_poly.type
_entity_poly.pdbx_seq_one_letter_code
_entity_poly.pdbx_strand_id
1 'polypeptide(L)'
;MANIELSSPMSKADAMPKPGSAFIHCRISKSLTRIRKSALSPAMKNLTRGIFVFVVTLALVLGSASQAAGDTFAAVAYSPSTGRWGYGNGYLTKSEAITRARHECGKRDARTNWCKNAWIALALSDQNPGGWGSSWGETPEAAKHAAIAECLARNPDAHVVVCVFSSR
;
A
#
# COMPACT_ATOMS: atom_id res chain seq x y z
N MET A 1 -26.76 -35.14 -25.20
CA MET A 1 -26.50 -34.04 -26.16
C MET A 1 -27.02 -32.75 -25.53
N ALA A 2 -26.12 -31.91 -25.02
CA ALA A 2 -26.27 -30.47 -24.87
C ALA A 2 -24.89 -29.92 -24.51
N ASN A 3 -24.17 -29.48 -25.54
CA ASN A 3 -22.99 -28.63 -25.45
C ASN A 3 -23.46 -27.21 -25.09
N ILE A 4 -22.81 -26.55 -24.13
CA ILE A 4 -22.73 -25.09 -24.09
C ILE A 4 -21.28 -24.68 -23.78
N GLU A 5 -20.75 -23.96 -24.77
CA GLU A 5 -19.52 -23.20 -24.97
C GLU A 5 -18.57 -22.86 -23.80
N LEU A 6 -17.28 -23.05 -24.12
CA LEU A 6 -16.13 -22.24 -23.69
C LEU A 6 -16.40 -20.73 -23.89
N SER A 7 -15.85 -19.87 -23.02
CA SER A 7 -14.75 -18.95 -23.37
C SER A 7 -14.50 -17.87 -22.31
N SER A 8 -13.32 -17.96 -21.67
CA SER A 8 -12.33 -16.88 -21.53
C SER A 8 -12.43 -15.80 -20.41
N PRO A 9 -11.28 -15.19 -20.07
CA PRO A 9 -10.95 -14.66 -18.73
C PRO A 9 -11.13 -13.15 -18.60
N MET A 10 -11.55 -12.67 -17.42
CA MET A 10 -11.53 -11.25 -17.10
C MET A 10 -10.09 -10.80 -16.74
N SER A 11 -9.44 -10.19 -17.72
CA SER A 11 -8.23 -9.36 -17.60
C SER A 11 -8.57 -7.93 -18.04
N LYS A 12 -8.51 -6.98 -17.09
CA LYS A 12 -8.20 -5.54 -17.21
C LYS A 12 -8.65 -4.89 -15.90
N ALA A 13 -7.78 -4.30 -15.08
CA ALA A 13 -6.93 -3.14 -15.37
C ALA A 13 -7.76 -1.97 -15.90
N ASP A 14 -8.55 -1.37 -15.01
CA ASP A 14 -9.09 -0.02 -15.21
C ASP A 14 -8.64 0.86 -14.06
N ALA A 15 -7.87 1.87 -14.45
CA ALA A 15 -7.27 2.89 -13.63
C ALA A 15 -8.34 3.79 -13.00
N MET A 16 -8.18 4.12 -11.71
CA MET A 16 -8.92 5.21 -11.07
C MET A 16 -7.95 6.32 -10.60
N PRO A 17 -8.40 7.59 -10.64
CA PRO A 17 -7.53 8.77 -10.63
C PRO A 17 -7.10 9.19 -9.22
N LYS A 18 -5.87 9.71 -9.14
CA LYS A 18 -5.27 10.29 -7.92
C LYS A 18 -5.90 11.65 -7.62
N PRO A 19 -6.41 11.92 -6.39
CA PRO A 19 -6.82 13.26 -5.99
C PRO A 19 -5.59 14.14 -5.69
N GLY A 20 -5.58 15.30 -6.32
CA GLY A 20 -4.50 16.29 -6.30
C GLY A 20 -4.28 16.95 -4.94
N SER A 21 -3.01 17.14 -4.63
CA SER A 21 -2.48 17.75 -3.42
C SER A 21 -2.79 19.25 -3.33
N ALA A 22 -3.42 19.65 -2.24
CA ALA A 22 -3.57 21.04 -1.83
C ALA A 22 -2.23 21.60 -1.33
N PHE A 23 -1.62 22.50 -2.10
CA PHE A 23 -0.45 23.27 -1.68
C PHE A 23 -0.90 24.56 -1.01
N ILE A 24 -0.67 24.65 0.30
CA ILE A 24 -0.84 25.87 1.09
C ILE A 24 0.32 26.83 0.77
N HIS A 25 0.01 27.92 0.08
CA HIS A 25 0.98 28.97 -0.26
C HIS A 25 0.98 30.04 0.85
N CYS A 26 1.88 29.91 1.83
CA CYS A 26 2.14 30.96 2.83
C CYS A 26 2.96 32.09 2.19
N ARG A 27 2.30 33.24 1.98
CA ARG A 27 2.83 34.42 1.30
C ARG A 27 3.58 35.30 2.32
N ILE A 28 4.89 35.09 2.47
CA ILE A 28 5.73 35.98 3.29
C ILE A 28 6.36 37.05 2.39
N SER A 29 5.83 38.26 2.56
CA SER A 29 6.34 39.53 2.05
C SER A 29 7.76 39.79 2.56
N LYS A 30 8.72 40.12 1.69
CA LYS A 30 9.86 40.99 2.03
C LYS A 30 10.23 41.94 0.89
N SER A 31 10.01 43.20 1.23
CA SER A 31 10.30 44.44 0.52
C SER A 31 11.80 44.77 0.58
N LEU A 32 12.31 45.39 -0.50
CA LEU A 32 13.53 46.23 -0.60
C LEU A 32 14.87 45.51 -0.27
N THR A 33 15.94 45.66 -1.05
CA THR A 33 16.76 46.87 -1.00
C THR A 33 17.80 46.83 -2.13
N ARG A 34 17.80 47.87 -2.97
CA ARG A 34 18.86 48.25 -3.89
C ARG A 34 20.09 48.66 -3.06
N ILE A 35 21.13 47.82 -3.01
CA ILE A 35 22.43 48.20 -2.43
C ILE A 35 23.51 48.17 -3.50
N ARG A 36 24.27 49.26 -3.48
CA ARG A 36 25.23 49.73 -4.47
C ARG A 36 26.39 48.75 -4.67
N LYS A 37 26.83 48.63 -5.94
CA LYS A 37 28.13 48.06 -6.29
C LYS A 37 29.22 48.94 -5.65
N SER A 38 29.95 48.38 -4.68
CA SER A 38 31.20 48.95 -4.20
C SER A 38 32.34 48.05 -4.64
N ALA A 39 33.34 48.67 -5.27
CA ALA A 39 34.50 48.05 -5.87
C ALA A 39 35.25 47.12 -4.90
N LEU A 40 35.51 45.88 -5.33
CA LEU A 40 36.50 45.01 -4.72
C LEU A 40 37.87 45.30 -5.31
N SER A 41 38.82 45.64 -4.44
CA SER A 41 40.25 45.51 -4.67
C SER A 41 40.65 44.02 -4.72
N PRO A 42 41.61 43.61 -5.57
CA PRO A 42 42.05 42.22 -5.67
C PRO A 42 43.37 42.01 -4.93
N ALA A 43 43.34 41.43 -3.73
CA ALA A 43 44.56 40.91 -3.12
C ALA A 43 44.24 39.70 -2.23
N MET A 44 44.92 38.59 -2.51
CA MET A 44 44.87 37.25 -1.88
C MET A 44 43.78 36.30 -2.40
N LYS A 45 44.14 35.48 -3.40
CA LYS A 45 43.30 34.44 -4.04
C LYS A 45 43.83 33.02 -3.85
N ASN A 46 44.76 32.81 -2.90
CA ASN A 46 45.65 31.64 -2.95
C ASN A 46 45.39 30.65 -1.80
N LEU A 47 44.65 31.05 -0.75
CA LEU A 47 44.41 30.21 0.44
C LEU A 47 43.00 29.59 0.48
N THR A 48 42.08 30.06 -0.37
CA THR A 48 40.68 29.64 -0.42
C THR A 48 40.38 28.46 -1.36
N ARG A 49 41.38 27.96 -2.10
CA ARG A 49 41.17 26.92 -3.13
C ARG A 49 41.23 25.47 -2.61
N GLY A 50 41.87 25.20 -1.47
CA GLY A 50 42.00 23.84 -0.92
C GLY A 50 40.83 23.41 -0.04
N ILE A 51 40.33 24.33 0.80
CA ILE A 51 39.29 24.04 1.80
C ILE A 51 37.91 23.84 1.15
N PHE A 52 37.63 24.53 0.05
CA PHE A 52 36.34 24.43 -0.64
C PHE A 52 36.14 23.09 -1.36
N VAL A 53 37.23 22.45 -1.81
CA VAL A 53 37.16 21.14 -2.49
C VAL A 53 36.86 20.02 -1.48
N PHE A 54 37.43 20.11 -0.26
CA PHE A 54 37.27 19.07 0.76
C PHE A 54 35.88 19.07 1.42
N VAL A 55 35.28 20.25 1.59
CA VAL A 55 33.92 20.37 2.16
C VAL A 55 32.85 19.93 1.15
N VAL A 56 33.07 20.17 -0.14
CA VAL A 56 32.15 19.74 -1.21
C VAL A 56 32.19 18.22 -1.42
N THR A 57 33.34 17.55 -1.29
CA THR A 57 33.43 16.09 -1.42
C THR A 57 32.84 15.33 -0.24
N LEU A 58 32.91 15.85 0.99
CA LEU A 58 32.32 15.20 2.17
C LEU A 58 30.78 15.26 2.20
N ALA A 59 30.17 16.26 1.58
CA ALA A 59 28.71 16.43 1.55
C ALA A 59 27.99 15.46 0.58
N LEU A 60 28.70 14.82 -0.36
CA LEU A 60 28.10 13.90 -1.35
C LEU A 60 27.96 12.43 -0.88
N VAL A 61 28.53 12.06 0.27
CA VAL A 61 28.49 10.67 0.77
C VAL A 61 27.24 10.37 1.62
N LEU A 62 26.42 11.37 1.93
CA LEU A 62 25.12 11.19 2.61
C LEU A 62 23.98 10.89 1.60
N GLY A 63 24.30 10.09 0.57
CA GLY A 63 23.31 9.54 -0.35
C GLY A 63 22.27 8.78 0.45
N SER A 64 21.05 9.31 0.46
CA SER A 64 19.91 8.73 1.18
C SER A 64 19.68 7.32 0.64
N ALA A 65 19.96 6.30 1.46
CA ALA A 65 19.57 4.93 1.19
C ALA A 65 18.04 4.84 1.28
N SER A 66 17.35 5.21 0.21
CA SER A 66 15.94 4.87 0.03
C SER A 66 15.89 3.35 -0.11
N GLN A 67 15.70 2.66 1.02
CA GLN A 67 15.41 1.23 1.03
C GLN A 67 14.16 1.05 0.19
N ALA A 68 14.31 0.47 -1.00
CA ALA A 68 13.18 -0.02 -1.75
C ALA A 68 12.47 -1.02 -0.82
N ALA A 69 11.27 -0.66 -0.37
CA ALA A 69 10.44 -1.55 0.41
C ALA A 69 10.24 -2.81 -0.43
N GLY A 70 10.76 -3.95 0.06
CA GLY A 70 10.57 -5.23 -0.60
C GLY A 70 9.09 -5.55 -0.76
N ASP A 71 8.75 -6.39 -1.73
CA ASP A 71 7.38 -6.87 -1.89
C ASP A 71 6.93 -7.56 -0.58
N THR A 72 5.84 -7.05 0.00
CA THR A 72 5.20 -7.62 1.19
C THR A 72 3.85 -8.19 0.83
N PHE A 73 3.48 -9.28 1.49
CA PHE A 73 2.25 -10.02 1.23
C PHE A 73 1.39 -10.12 2.49
N ALA A 74 0.09 -9.96 2.31
CA ALA A 74 -0.91 -10.33 3.29
C ALA A 74 -1.91 -11.32 2.71
N ALA A 75 -2.52 -12.12 3.59
CA ALA A 75 -3.55 -13.07 3.26
C ALA A 75 -4.59 -13.17 4.36
N VAL A 76 -5.80 -13.53 3.97
CA VAL A 76 -6.92 -13.86 4.86
C VAL A 76 -7.41 -15.27 4.53
N ALA A 77 -7.93 -15.96 5.53
CA ALA A 77 -8.50 -17.29 5.42
C ALA A 77 -9.84 -17.33 6.15
N TYR A 78 -10.84 -17.97 5.56
CA TYR A 78 -12.17 -18.14 6.15
C TYR A 78 -12.71 -19.56 5.89
N SER A 79 -13.26 -20.19 6.92
CA SER A 79 -13.92 -21.50 6.88
C SER A 79 -15.43 -21.31 6.90
N PRO A 80 -16.13 -21.47 5.76
CA PRO A 80 -17.59 -21.33 5.71
C PRO A 80 -18.33 -22.32 6.60
N SER A 81 -17.75 -23.50 6.85
CA SER A 81 -18.41 -24.53 7.66
C SER A 81 -18.40 -24.23 9.15
N THR A 82 -17.44 -23.42 9.63
CA THR A 82 -17.25 -23.16 11.07
C THR A 82 -17.32 -21.68 11.44
N GLY A 83 -17.36 -20.79 10.45
CA GLY A 83 -17.28 -19.34 10.65
C GLY A 83 -15.91 -18.84 11.13
N ARG A 84 -14.93 -19.74 11.31
CA ARG A 84 -13.58 -19.36 11.76
C ARG A 84 -12.81 -18.68 10.64
N TRP A 85 -12.08 -17.65 10.99
CA TRP A 85 -11.19 -16.94 10.10
C TRP A 85 -9.80 -16.74 10.71
N GLY A 86 -8.86 -16.38 9.87
CA GLY A 86 -7.49 -16.05 10.24
C GLY A 86 -6.86 -15.12 9.20
N TYR A 87 -5.76 -14.49 9.56
CA TYR A 87 -5.02 -13.62 8.66
C TYR A 87 -3.52 -13.76 8.87
N GLY A 88 -2.74 -13.29 7.90
CA GLY A 88 -1.30 -13.16 8.01
C GLY A 88 -0.83 -11.97 7.20
N ASN A 89 0.04 -11.13 7.76
CA ASN A 89 0.62 -9.98 7.09
C ASN A 89 2.13 -9.85 7.37
N GLY A 90 2.80 -9.08 6.52
CA GLY A 90 4.21 -8.78 6.65
C GLY A 90 5.13 -9.93 6.27
N TYR A 91 4.70 -10.75 5.30
CA TYR A 91 5.51 -11.84 4.77
C TYR A 91 6.17 -11.44 3.46
N LEU A 92 7.37 -11.97 3.22
CA LEU A 92 8.12 -11.73 1.98
C LEU A 92 7.61 -12.60 0.82
N THR A 93 6.85 -13.66 1.13
CA THR A 93 6.29 -14.54 0.13
C THR A 93 4.78 -14.72 0.31
N LYS A 94 4.07 -14.85 -0.81
CA LYS A 94 2.64 -15.21 -0.82
C LYS A 94 2.36 -16.52 -0.09
N SER A 95 3.23 -17.52 -0.24
CA SER A 95 3.03 -18.85 0.35
C SER A 95 3.03 -18.78 1.88
N GLU A 96 3.96 -18.03 2.47
CA GLU A 96 4.02 -17.85 3.92
C GLU A 96 2.80 -17.10 4.45
N ALA A 97 2.36 -16.03 3.76
CA ALA A 97 1.16 -15.29 4.15
C ALA A 97 -0.08 -16.20 4.18
N ILE A 98 -0.28 -16.99 3.12
CA ILE A 98 -1.39 -17.94 3.02
C ILE A 98 -1.28 -19.04 4.08
N THR A 99 -0.08 -19.58 4.29
CA THR A 99 0.17 -20.62 5.30
C THR A 99 -0.16 -20.10 6.70
N ARG A 100 0.26 -18.87 7.03
CA ARG A 100 -0.08 -18.23 8.29
C ARG A 100 -1.58 -18.03 8.44
N ALA A 101 -2.25 -17.47 7.43
CA ALA A 101 -3.68 -17.25 7.48
C ALA A 101 -4.47 -18.57 7.68
N ARG A 102 -4.08 -19.64 6.98
CA ARG A 102 -4.66 -20.99 7.17
C ARG A 102 -4.40 -21.56 8.55
N HIS A 103 -3.19 -21.39 9.07
CA HIS A 103 -2.81 -21.82 10.41
C HIS A 103 -3.68 -21.12 11.48
N GLU A 104 -3.85 -19.81 11.36
CA GLU A 104 -4.73 -19.02 12.25
C GLU A 104 -6.19 -19.47 12.17
N CYS A 105 -6.71 -19.73 10.95
CA CYS A 105 -8.07 -20.26 10.79
C CYS A 105 -8.23 -21.65 11.45
N GLY A 106 -7.24 -22.53 11.26
CA GLY A 106 -7.17 -23.85 11.89
C GLY A 106 -8.14 -24.88 11.30
N LYS A 107 -8.62 -24.66 10.07
CA LYS A 107 -9.64 -25.50 9.42
C LYS A 107 -9.24 -25.91 8.00
N ARG A 108 -9.67 -27.11 7.59
CA ARG A 108 -9.30 -27.71 6.30
C ARG A 108 -10.08 -27.12 5.13
N ASP A 109 -11.29 -26.62 5.36
CA ASP A 109 -12.16 -25.98 4.37
C ASP A 109 -11.89 -24.46 4.24
N ALA A 110 -10.77 -23.98 4.80
CA ALA A 110 -10.39 -22.58 4.76
C ALA A 110 -10.14 -22.11 3.32
N ARG A 111 -11.00 -21.21 2.84
CA ARG A 111 -10.82 -20.45 1.60
C ARG A 111 -9.91 -19.27 1.88
N THR A 112 -8.98 -19.01 0.97
CA THR A 112 -7.92 -18.02 1.18
C THR A 112 -7.89 -16.98 0.09
N ASN A 113 -7.68 -15.72 0.46
CA ASN A 113 -7.38 -14.64 -0.46
C ASN A 113 -6.13 -13.89 -0.01
N TRP A 114 -5.46 -13.19 -0.92
CA TRP A 114 -4.16 -12.56 -0.66
C TRP A 114 -3.98 -11.28 -1.47
N CYS A 115 -3.08 -10.41 -1.00
CA CYS A 115 -2.69 -9.18 -1.68
C CYS A 115 -1.17 -8.97 -1.59
N LYS A 116 -0.65 -8.04 -2.41
CA LYS A 116 0.76 -7.63 -2.43
C LYS A 116 0.84 -6.11 -2.33
N ASN A 117 1.63 -5.57 -1.39
CA ASN A 117 1.81 -4.12 -1.17
C ASN A 117 0.49 -3.35 -1.04
N ALA A 118 -0.53 -3.96 -0.43
CA ALA A 118 -1.90 -3.46 -0.41
C ALA A 118 -2.62 -3.87 0.87
N TRP A 119 -3.81 -3.32 1.08
CA TRP A 119 -4.74 -3.71 2.13
C TRP A 119 -5.61 -4.86 1.65
N ILE A 120 -5.89 -5.82 2.52
CA ILE A 120 -6.89 -6.87 2.28
C ILE A 120 -7.90 -6.87 3.42
N ALA A 121 -9.18 -6.97 3.08
CA ALA A 121 -10.27 -7.03 4.04
C ALA A 121 -11.11 -8.30 3.84
N LEU A 122 -11.69 -8.76 4.95
CA LEU A 122 -12.64 -9.86 4.99
C LEU A 122 -13.95 -9.33 5.56
N ALA A 123 -15.04 -9.58 4.84
CA ALA A 123 -16.40 -9.30 5.28
C ALA A 123 -17.20 -10.59 5.38
N LEU A 124 -18.04 -10.68 6.42
CA LEU A 124 -18.90 -11.82 6.70
C LEU A 124 -20.37 -11.37 6.71
N SER A 125 -21.27 -12.32 6.48
CA SER A 125 -22.72 -12.14 6.63
C SER A 125 -23.17 -12.84 7.91
N ASP A 126 -23.97 -12.15 8.73
CA ASP A 126 -24.57 -12.71 9.94
C ASP A 126 -25.83 -13.51 9.62
N GLN A 127 -26.56 -13.14 8.56
CA GLN A 127 -27.82 -13.78 8.19
C GLN A 127 -27.65 -15.00 7.27
N ASN A 128 -26.52 -15.13 6.56
CA ASN A 128 -26.23 -16.28 5.73
C ASN A 128 -25.02 -17.07 6.27
N PRO A 129 -25.24 -18.25 6.90
CA PRO A 129 -24.17 -19.08 7.41
C PRO A 129 -23.17 -19.47 6.31
N GLY A 130 -21.91 -19.09 6.48
CA GLY A 130 -20.86 -19.32 5.49
C GLY A 130 -20.77 -18.23 4.40
N GLY A 131 -21.60 -17.18 4.50
CA GLY A 131 -21.57 -16.00 3.65
C GLY A 131 -20.34 -15.13 3.94
N TRP A 132 -19.56 -14.86 2.90
CA TRP A 132 -18.33 -14.07 3.02
C TRP A 132 -17.97 -13.35 1.71
N GLY A 133 -17.13 -12.34 1.84
CA GLY A 133 -16.46 -11.62 0.75
C GLY A 133 -15.07 -11.17 1.20
N SER A 134 -14.12 -11.13 0.28
CA SER A 134 -12.76 -10.68 0.58
C SER A 134 -12.15 -9.95 -0.61
N SER A 135 -11.72 -8.72 -0.40
CA SER A 135 -11.12 -7.93 -1.47
C SER A 135 -9.96 -7.12 -0.95
N TRP A 136 -9.15 -6.62 -1.88
CA TRP A 136 -7.98 -5.83 -1.59
C TRP A 136 -8.09 -4.43 -2.20
N GLY A 137 -7.32 -3.49 -1.66
CA GLY A 137 -7.30 -2.10 -2.11
C GLY A 137 -6.03 -1.38 -1.69
N GLU A 138 -5.74 -0.26 -2.35
CA GLU A 138 -4.57 0.58 -2.02
C GLU A 138 -4.74 1.27 -0.66
N THR A 139 -5.98 1.50 -0.23
CA THR A 139 -6.34 2.09 1.06
C THR A 139 -7.20 1.13 1.89
N PRO A 140 -7.21 1.25 3.22
CA PRO A 140 -8.05 0.41 4.06
C PRO A 140 -9.54 0.59 3.74
N GLU A 141 -9.99 1.80 3.42
CA GLU A 141 -11.38 2.08 3.06
C GLU A 141 -11.77 1.39 1.76
N ALA A 142 -10.91 1.45 0.73
CA ALA A 142 -11.15 0.79 -0.54
C ALA A 142 -11.26 -0.73 -0.37
N ALA A 143 -10.35 -1.33 0.40
CA ALA A 143 -10.38 -2.76 0.69
C ALA A 143 -11.67 -3.17 1.43
N LYS A 144 -12.08 -2.40 2.45
CA LYS A 144 -13.31 -2.64 3.22
C LYS A 144 -14.56 -2.55 2.34
N HIS A 145 -14.69 -1.47 1.57
CA HIS A 145 -15.84 -1.28 0.68
C HIS A 145 -15.93 -2.38 -0.38
N ALA A 146 -14.80 -2.76 -0.97
CA ALA A 146 -14.76 -3.82 -1.96
C ALA A 146 -15.11 -5.19 -1.33
N ALA A 147 -14.64 -5.49 -0.12
CA ALA A 147 -14.98 -6.73 0.57
C ALA A 147 -16.48 -6.79 0.95
N ILE A 148 -17.05 -5.68 1.43
CA ILE A 148 -18.49 -5.55 1.70
C ILE A 148 -19.29 -5.77 0.40
N ALA A 149 -18.94 -5.08 -0.68
CA ALA A 149 -19.62 -5.21 -1.96
C ALA A 149 -19.60 -6.65 -2.48
N GLU A 150 -18.47 -7.33 -2.36
CA GLU A 150 -18.34 -8.73 -2.76
C GLU A 150 -19.18 -9.67 -1.89
N CYS A 151 -19.28 -9.39 -0.59
CA CYS A 151 -20.13 -10.14 0.32
C CYS A 151 -21.62 -9.91 -0.01
N LEU A 152 -22.05 -8.65 -0.15
CA LEU A 152 -23.44 -8.29 -0.49
C LEU A 152 -23.90 -8.81 -1.86
N ALA A 153 -22.97 -9.05 -2.79
CA ALA A 153 -23.32 -9.64 -4.09
C ALA A 153 -23.98 -11.03 -3.98
N ARG A 154 -23.81 -11.72 -2.85
CA ARG A 154 -24.30 -13.09 -2.62
C ARG A 154 -25.04 -13.27 -1.30
N ASN A 155 -25.11 -12.23 -0.47
CA ASN A 155 -25.62 -12.29 0.90
C ASN A 155 -26.48 -11.05 1.19
N PRO A 156 -27.48 -11.15 2.08
CA PRO A 156 -28.37 -10.03 2.40
C PRO A 156 -27.71 -8.93 3.25
N ASP A 157 -26.62 -9.26 3.94
CA ASP A 157 -25.88 -8.36 4.82
C ASP A 157 -24.37 -8.63 4.73
N ALA A 158 -23.58 -7.66 5.17
CA ALA A 158 -22.13 -7.76 5.23
C ALA A 158 -21.55 -6.82 6.28
N HIS A 159 -20.64 -7.34 7.12
CA HIS A 159 -19.83 -6.55 8.04
C HIS A 159 -18.36 -6.95 7.92
N VAL A 160 -17.44 -5.99 8.08
CA VAL A 160 -15.99 -6.27 8.02
C VAL A 160 -15.50 -6.81 9.35
N VAL A 161 -14.81 -7.95 9.33
CA VAL A 161 -14.20 -8.56 10.53
C VAL A 161 -12.72 -8.28 10.65
N VAL A 162 -12.01 -8.13 9.53
CA VAL A 162 -10.58 -7.80 9.53
C VAL A 162 -10.21 -6.99 8.29
N CYS A 163 -9.27 -6.06 8.46
CA CYS A 163 -8.62 -5.35 7.38
C CYS A 163 -7.15 -5.15 7.76
N VAL A 164 -6.22 -5.70 6.96
CA VAL A 164 -4.79 -5.70 7.25
C VAL A 164 -4.00 -5.22 6.05
N PHE A 165 -2.96 -4.43 6.31
CA PHE A 165 -1.99 -4.04 5.30
C PHE A 165 -0.96 -5.16 5.10
N SER A 166 -0.35 -5.23 3.92
CA SER A 166 0.63 -6.27 3.60
C SER A 166 1.93 -6.16 4.38
N SER A 167 2.27 -4.99 4.94
CA SER A 167 3.41 -4.81 5.86
C SER A 167 3.03 -5.08 7.31
N ARG A 168 4.04 -5.32 8.16
CA ARG A 168 3.92 -5.26 9.63
C ARG A 168 3.99 -3.81 10.12
#